data_AF-A0A656JT01-F1
#
_entry.id   AF-A0A656JT01-F1
#
_cell.length_a   1.000
_cell.length_b   1.000
_cell.length_c   1.000
_cell.angle_alpha   90.00
_cell.angle_beta   90.00
_cell.angle_gamma   90.00
#
_symmetry.space_group_name_H-M   'P 1'
#
loop_
_entity.id
_entity.type
_entity.pdbx_description
1 polymer ?
#
loop_
_entity_poly.entity_id
_entity_poly.type
_entity_poly.pdbx_seq_one_letter_code
_entity_poly.pdbx_strand_id
1 'polypeptide(L)'
;MLTCFEVLDQSLIKTVQPEEVPNPVWLTSAPASPNQQKFTDALLTRHPFVLIPSAVTRHSWNLLISCELAKGKYRVVHQERFGLDTRLVRG
;
A
#
# COMPACT_ATOMS: atom_id res chain seq x y z
N MET A 1 6.15 2.79 15.72
CA MET A 1 5.39 4.06 15.68
C MET A 1 4.17 3.83 14.80
N LEU A 2 2.98 4.20 15.25
CA LEU A 2 1.76 4.16 14.43
C LEU A 2 1.58 5.57 13.86
N THR A 3 1.35 5.67 12.55
CA THR A 3 1.16 6.96 11.87
C THR A 3 -0.21 6.97 11.22
N CYS A 4 -1.04 7.93 11.62
CA CYS A 4 -2.24 8.31 10.91
C CYS A 4 -1.89 9.50 10.01
N PHE A 5 -2.22 9.40 8.73
CA PHE A 5 -2.04 10.46 7.77
C PHE A 5 -3.27 10.53 6.85
N GLU A 6 -3.43 11.69 6.22
CA GLU A 6 -4.52 11.95 5.28
C GLU A 6 -3.91 12.30 3.92
N VAL A 7 -4.42 11.67 2.87
CA VAL A 7 -4.16 12.09 1.48
C VAL A 7 -5.07 13.27 1.18
N LEU A 8 -4.49 14.42 0.81
CA LEU A 8 -5.20 15.69 0.69
C LEU A 8 -6.18 15.72 -0.49
N ASP A 9 -5.89 14.95 -1.54
CA ASP A 9 -6.76 14.79 -2.71
C ASP A 9 -6.83 13.30 -3.09
N GLN A 10 -8.02 12.72 -2.90
CA GLN A 10 -8.26 11.29 -3.13
C GLN A 10 -8.17 10.90 -4.61
N SER A 11 -8.33 11.86 -5.54
CA SER A 11 -8.20 11.59 -6.98
C SER A 11 -6.78 11.17 -7.38
N LEU A 12 -5.80 11.45 -6.51
CA LEU A 12 -4.40 11.07 -6.67
C LEU A 12 -4.12 9.58 -6.38
N ILE A 13 -5.09 8.86 -5.83
CA ILE A 13 -4.96 7.45 -5.46
C ILE A 13 -5.32 6.57 -6.66
N LYS A 14 -4.33 5.90 -7.24
CA LYS A 14 -4.58 4.84 -8.23
C LYS A 14 -4.90 3.55 -7.50
N THR A 15 -6.15 3.10 -7.60
CA THR A 15 -6.53 1.75 -7.17
C THR A 15 -6.23 0.73 -8.26
N VAL A 16 -5.49 -0.31 -7.88
CA VAL A 16 -5.27 -1.51 -8.68
C VAL A 16 -6.30 -2.55 -8.23
N GLN A 17 -7.11 -3.00 -9.18
CA GLN A 17 -8.04 -4.10 -8.99
C GLN A 17 -7.30 -5.44 -9.08
N PRO A 18 -7.78 -6.50 -8.41
CA PRO A 18 -7.19 -7.84 -8.51
C PRO A 18 -7.01 -8.32 -9.96
N GLU A 19 -7.93 -7.96 -10.85
CA GLU A 19 -7.93 -8.33 -12.27
C GLU A 19 -6.90 -7.52 -13.09
N GLU A 20 -6.47 -6.36 -12.58
CA GLU A 20 -5.41 -5.56 -13.19
C GLU A 20 -4.00 -6.09 -12.83
N VAL A 21 -3.90 -7.07 -11.92
CA VAL A 21 -2.63 -7.71 -11.55
C VAL A 21 -2.25 -8.72 -12.63
N PRO A 22 -1.08 -8.59 -13.29
CA PRO A 22 -0.72 -9.43 -14.45
C PRO A 22 -0.70 -10.94 -14.18
N ASN A 23 -0.40 -11.31 -12.93
CA ASN A 23 -0.41 -12.69 -12.50
C ASN A 23 -1.16 -12.82 -11.17
N PRO A 24 -2.31 -13.51 -11.14
CA PRO A 24 -3.13 -13.63 -9.93
C PRO A 24 -2.41 -14.37 -8.79
N VAL A 25 -1.39 -15.19 -9.09
CA VAL A 25 -0.56 -15.86 -8.06
C VAL A 25 0.19 -14.84 -7.20
N TRP A 26 0.43 -13.63 -7.68
CA TRP A 26 1.06 -12.56 -6.90
C TRP A 26 0.20 -12.10 -5.71
N LEU A 27 -1.09 -12.41 -5.71
CA LEU A 27 -2.01 -12.16 -4.60
C LEU A 27 -2.05 -13.29 -3.58
N THR A 28 -1.12 -14.24 -3.67
CA THR A 28 -0.87 -15.25 -2.64
C THR A 28 0.42 -14.93 -1.90
N SER A 29 0.52 -15.37 -0.64
CA SER A 29 1.74 -15.22 0.15
C SER A 29 2.91 -15.94 -0.51
N ALA A 30 3.75 -15.18 -1.22
CA ALA A 30 4.92 -15.66 -1.93
C ALA A 30 6.02 -14.58 -1.90
N PRO A 31 7.31 -14.97 -2.02
CA PRO A 31 8.40 -14.01 -2.11
C PRO A 31 8.23 -13.04 -3.28
N ALA A 32 8.70 -11.80 -3.08
CA ALA A 32 8.62 -10.78 -4.12
C ALA A 32 9.46 -11.17 -5.34
N SER A 33 8.87 -11.11 -6.53
CA SER A 33 9.59 -11.38 -7.78
C SER A 33 10.03 -10.09 -8.48
N PRO A 34 11.09 -10.12 -9.32
CA PRO A 34 11.51 -8.95 -10.10
C PRO A 34 10.39 -8.35 -10.98
N ASN A 35 9.46 -9.18 -11.45
CA ASN A 35 8.34 -8.71 -12.26
C ASN A 35 7.29 -7.95 -11.42
N GLN A 36 7.07 -8.34 -10.16
CA GLN A 36 6.22 -7.59 -9.24
C GLN A 36 6.81 -6.21 -8.93
N GLN A 37 8.13 -6.14 -8.73
CA GLN A 37 8.85 -4.88 -8.51
C GLN A 37 8.67 -3.96 -9.72
N LYS A 38 9.00 -4.43 -10.93
CA LYS A 38 8.86 -3.65 -12.17
C LYS A 38 7.43 -3.15 -12.40
N PHE A 39 6.43 -4.00 -12.15
CA PHE A 39 5.01 -3.60 -12.26
C PHE A 39 4.68 -2.46 -11.31
N THR A 40 5.14 -2.56 -10.07
CA THR A 40 4.88 -1.56 -9.02
C THR A 40 5.66 -0.27 -9.28
N ASP A 41 6.91 -0.37 -9.74
CA ASP A 41 7.74 0.78 -10.10
C ASP A 41 7.10 1.59 -11.25
N ALA A 42 6.56 0.90 -12.26
CA ALA A 42 5.84 1.54 -13.35
C ALA A 42 4.59 2.31 -12.88
N LEU A 43 3.95 1.87 -11.80
CA LEU A 43 2.84 2.59 -11.17
C LEU A 43 3.33 3.78 -10.33
N LEU A 44 4.36 3.58 -9.51
CA LEU A 44 4.90 4.60 -8.59
C LEU A 44 5.65 5.74 -9.29
N THR A 45 6.09 5.53 -10.54
CA THR A 45 6.62 6.58 -11.41
C THR A 45 5.54 7.52 -11.96
N ARG A 46 4.28 7.10 -11.94
CA ARG A 46 3.15 7.85 -12.54
C ARG A 46 2.15 8.34 -11.50
N HIS A 47 2.03 7.65 -10.37
CA HIS A 47 1.03 7.90 -9.35
C HIS A 47 1.69 8.10 -7.97
N PRO A 48 1.34 9.15 -7.22
CA PRO A 48 1.91 9.39 -5.89
C PRO A 48 1.45 8.36 -4.85
N PHE A 49 0.23 7.84 -5.02
CA PHE A 49 -0.41 6.88 -4.12
C PHE A 49 -1.00 5.73 -4.95
N VAL A 50 -0.67 4.50 -4.58
CA VAL A 50 -1.17 3.30 -5.27
C VAL A 50 -1.75 2.35 -4.23
N LEU A 51 -3.05 2.06 -4.33
CA LEU A 51 -3.68 0.99 -3.57
C LEU A 51 -3.52 -0.32 -4.34
N ILE A 52 -2.82 -1.28 -3.76
CA ILE A 52 -2.62 -2.61 -4.33
C ILE A 52 -3.30 -3.69 -3.48
N PRO A 53 -3.95 -4.71 -4.07
CA PRO A 53 -4.57 -5.77 -3.28
C PRO A 53 -3.52 -6.49 -2.42
N SER A 54 -3.89 -6.83 -1.19
CA SER A 54 -2.98 -7.48 -0.25
C SER A 54 -2.83 -8.97 -0.58
N ALA A 55 -1.58 -9.44 -0.63
CA ALA A 55 -1.27 -10.87 -0.78
C ALA A 55 -1.56 -11.70 0.49
N VAL A 56 -1.80 -11.05 1.62
CA VAL A 56 -2.05 -11.70 2.93
C VAL A 56 -3.54 -11.85 3.20
N THR A 57 -4.36 -10.87 2.83
CA THR A 57 -5.81 -10.91 3.02
C THR A 57 -6.55 -10.40 1.78
N ARG A 58 -7.39 -11.24 1.18
CA ARG A 58 -8.07 -10.98 -0.10
C ARG A 58 -9.05 -9.80 -0.10
N HIS A 59 -9.42 -9.29 1.06
CA HIS A 59 -10.36 -8.18 1.23
C HIS A 59 -9.69 -6.91 1.77
N SER A 60 -8.36 -6.82 1.68
CA SER A 60 -7.63 -5.61 2.05
C SER A 60 -6.71 -5.13 0.94
N TRP A 61 -6.37 -3.85 1.02
CA TRP A 61 -5.41 -3.20 0.16
C TRP A 61 -4.25 -2.68 1.00
N ASN A 62 -3.05 -2.77 0.44
CA ASN A 62 -1.88 -2.06 0.94
C ASN A 62 -1.72 -0.76 0.16
N LEU A 63 -1.33 0.30 0.85
CA LEU A 63 -1.07 1.59 0.22
C LEU A 63 0.43 1.77 0.02
N LEU A 64 0.83 1.96 -1.24
CA LEU A 64 2.17 2.30 -1.63
C LEU A 64 2.27 3.79 -1.90
N ILE A 65 3.36 4.41 -1.46
CA ILE A 65 3.56 5.86 -1.52
C ILE A 65 4.87 6.14 -2.24
N SER A 66 4.81 6.93 -3.32
CA SER A 66 6.00 7.41 -4.02
C SER A 66 6.59 8.60 -3.25
N CYS A 67 7.78 8.42 -2.67
CA CYS A 67 8.42 9.43 -1.83
C CYS A 67 8.62 10.78 -2.54
N GLU A 68 8.84 10.78 -3.85
CA GLU A 68 9.04 12.01 -4.62
C GLU A 68 7.71 12.65 -5.02
N LEU A 69 6.79 11.86 -5.60
CA LEU A 69 5.54 12.41 -6.13
C LEU A 69 4.53 12.78 -5.04
N ALA A 70 4.61 12.16 -3.86
CA ALA A 70 3.67 12.40 -2.75
C ALA A 70 4.02 13.62 -1.89
N LYS A 71 5.19 14.26 -2.07
CA LYS A 71 5.60 15.44 -1.30
C LYS A 71 4.53 16.53 -1.36
N GLY A 72 4.09 17.00 -0.19
CA GLY A 72 3.05 18.02 -0.05
C GLY A 72 1.63 17.58 -0.42
N LYS A 73 1.40 16.29 -0.73
CA LYS A 73 0.08 15.74 -1.11
C LYS A 73 -0.58 14.90 -0.02
N TYR A 74 0.07 14.81 1.14
CA TYR A 74 -0.48 14.20 2.34
C TYR A 74 -0.07 15.05 3.56
N ARG A 75 -0.81 14.89 4.66
CA ARG A 75 -0.43 15.43 5.97
C ARG A 75 -0.49 14.36 7.03
N VAL A 76 0.45 14.40 7.96
CA VAL A 76 0.41 13.58 9.16
C VAL A 76 -0.66 14.15 10.09
N VAL A 77 -1.60 13.30 10.51
CA VAL A 77 -2.70 13.66 11.42
C VAL A 77 -2.31 13.34 12.86
N HIS A 78 -1.74 12.16 13.09
CA HIS A 78 -1.37 11.71 14.41
C HIS A 78 -0.21 10.71 14.34
N GLN A 79 0.69 10.74 15.32
CA GLN A 79 1.74 9.74 15.49
C GLN A 79 1.87 9.36 16.95
N GLU A 80 1.91 8.05 17.21
CA GLU A 80 2.07 7.51 18.55
C GLU A 80 3.06 6.35 18.59
N ARG A 81 3.53 6.03 19.79
CA ARG A 81 4.38 4.86 20.00
C ARG A 81 3.54 3.60 19.83
N PHE A 82 3.80 2.85 18.76
CA PHE A 82 3.22 1.54 18.57
C PHE A 82 3.99 0.48 19.37
N GLY A 83 3.33 -0.13 20.35
CA GLY A 83 3.79 -1.35 21.01
C GLY A 83 3.10 -2.54 20.37
N LEU A 84 3.83 -3.30 19.54
CA LEU A 84 3.29 -4.52 18.95
C LEU A 84 3.21 -5.61 20.04
N ASP A 85 2.00 -5.92 20.52
CA ASP A 85 1.78 -7.11 21.35
C ASP A 85 1.42 -8.30 20.44
N THR A 86 2.35 -9.24 20.33
CA THR A 86 2.18 -10.46 19.51
C THR A 86 1.25 -11.49 20.14
N ARG A 87 0.76 -11.25 21.36
CA ARG A 87 -0.20 -12.12 22.08
C ARG A 87 -1.63 -11.62 21.97
N LEU A 88 -1.89 -10.64 21.12
CA LEU A 88 -3.24 -10.13 20.88
C LEU A 88 -4.11 -11.26 20.31
N VAL A 89 -4.88 -11.91 21.18
CA VAL A 89 -5.91 -12.87 20.82
C VAL A 89 -7.21 -12.12 20.57
N ARG A 90 -8.05 -12.63 19.65
CA ARG A 90 -9.41 -12.09 19.46
C ARG A 90 -10.15 -12.23 20.80
N GLY A 91 -10.67 -11.11 21.31
CA GLY A 91 -11.64 -11.09 22.41
C GLY A 91 -13.00 -11.56 21.94
#